data_AF-A0A087D401-F1
#
_entry.id   AF-A0A087D401-F1
#
_cell.length_a   1.000
_cell.length_b   1.000
_cell.length_c   1.000
_cell.angle_alpha   90.00
_cell.angle_beta   90.00
_cell.angle_gamma   90.00
#
_symmetry.space_group_name_H-M   'P 1'
#
loop_
_entity.id
_entity.type
_entity.pdbx_description
1 polymer ?
#
loop_
_entity_poly.entity_id
_entity_poly.type
_entity_poly.pdbx_seq_one_letter_code
_entity_poly.pdbx_strand_id
1 'polypeptide(L)'
;MYDASDIRDMRLVSGRYATLLDADNIRKLGAKGDGASDDTLAFQGAAKAGLPCLYVPEGVYVLSDTIRFTSPVRLVGAGSNLSVLRTELDLPVQVDKAKLILCGSDTLIAHLGFRLHNPGDYAIGVYHGSHDVTVTRCHAISGALVQANADKWLTV
;
A
#
# COMPACT_ATOMS: atom_id res chain seq x y z
N MET A 1 -20.32 -1.85 -17.95
CA MET A 1 -19.12 -2.69 -17.80
C MET A 1 -17.96 -1.74 -17.99
N TYR A 2 -17.28 -1.36 -16.91
CA TYR A 2 -16.18 -0.39 -16.96
C TYR A 2 -14.87 -1.13 -17.28
N ASP A 3 -13.97 -0.49 -18.02
CA ASP A 3 -12.78 -1.11 -18.65
C ASP A 3 -11.49 -0.70 -17.91
N ALA A 4 -10.40 -1.44 -18.11
CA ALA A 4 -9.07 -1.16 -17.57
C ALA A 4 -8.52 0.24 -17.93
N SER A 5 -9.13 0.91 -18.89
CA SER A 5 -8.89 2.33 -19.22
C SER A 5 -9.35 3.28 -18.10
N ASP A 6 -10.47 3.00 -17.43
CA ASP A 6 -10.99 3.79 -16.29
C ASP A 6 -10.07 3.73 -15.05
N ILE A 7 -9.24 2.69 -14.97
CA ILE A 7 -8.26 2.47 -13.91
C ILE A 7 -6.97 3.30 -14.18
N ARG A 8 -6.67 3.59 -15.45
CA ARG A 8 -5.48 4.37 -15.87
C ARG A 8 -5.67 5.87 -15.63
N ASP A 9 -6.87 6.39 -15.87
CA ASP A 9 -7.21 7.82 -15.76
C ASP A 9 -7.61 8.24 -14.34
N MET A 10 -6.81 7.89 -13.33
CA MET A 10 -7.10 8.12 -11.90
C MET A 10 -7.11 9.63 -11.53
N ARG A 11 -8.09 10.36 -12.06
CA ARG A 11 -8.36 11.78 -11.91
C ARG A 11 -9.49 11.96 -10.89
N LEU A 12 -9.08 11.82 -9.63
CA LEU A 12 -9.62 12.45 -8.42
C LEU A 12 -10.95 13.21 -8.57
N VAL A 13 -12.07 12.53 -8.29
CA VAL A 13 -13.26 13.22 -7.79
C VAL A 13 -13.78 12.46 -6.57
N SER A 14 -13.71 13.15 -5.43
CA SER A 14 -14.23 12.72 -4.14
C SER A 14 -15.68 12.23 -4.24
N GLY A 15 -15.92 11.00 -3.79
CA GLY A 15 -17.27 10.53 -3.44
C GLY A 15 -17.98 9.59 -4.40
N ARG A 16 -17.41 9.19 -5.55
CA ARG A 16 -18.09 8.30 -6.53
C ARG A 16 -17.47 6.89 -6.71
N TYR A 17 -16.45 6.53 -5.93
CA TYR A 17 -15.73 5.25 -6.13
C TYR A 17 -16.26 4.07 -5.31
N ALA A 18 -17.22 4.26 -4.40
CA ALA A 18 -17.71 3.20 -3.51
C ALA A 18 -18.28 1.97 -4.26
N THR A 19 -18.70 2.12 -5.51
CA THR A 19 -19.35 1.06 -6.30
C THR A 19 -18.42 0.19 -7.15
N LEU A 20 -17.19 0.63 -7.46
CA LEU A 20 -16.20 -0.18 -8.20
C LEU A 20 -15.27 -0.99 -7.29
N LEU A 21 -15.08 -0.53 -6.05
CA LEU A 21 -14.07 -1.01 -5.11
C LEU A 21 -14.54 -2.19 -4.24
N ASP A 22 -15.72 -2.73 -4.52
CA ASP A 22 -16.32 -3.70 -3.62
C ASP A 22 -15.72 -5.10 -3.80
N ALA A 23 -15.33 -5.51 -5.02
CA ALA A 23 -14.79 -6.85 -5.26
C ALA A 23 -13.40 -7.08 -4.63
N ASP A 24 -12.49 -6.11 -4.76
CA ASP A 24 -11.09 -6.20 -4.30
C ASP A 24 -10.83 -5.31 -3.07
N ASN A 25 -11.77 -5.33 -2.13
CA ASN A 25 -11.68 -4.64 -0.86
C ASN A 25 -10.89 -5.49 0.14
N ILE A 26 -9.86 -4.92 0.76
CA ILE A 26 -9.03 -5.64 1.75
C ILE A 26 -9.84 -6.22 2.92
N ARG A 27 -10.98 -5.61 3.27
CA ARG A 27 -11.87 -6.14 4.32
C ARG A 27 -12.54 -7.44 3.94
N LYS A 28 -12.78 -7.69 2.65
CA LYS A 28 -13.28 -9.00 2.17
C LYS A 28 -12.23 -10.09 2.27
N LEU A 29 -10.96 -9.70 2.35
CA LEU A 29 -9.83 -10.60 2.57
C LEU A 29 -9.50 -10.79 4.06
N GLY A 30 -10.35 -10.27 4.96
CA GLY A 30 -10.25 -10.49 6.40
C GLY A 30 -9.64 -9.33 7.20
N ALA A 31 -9.23 -8.24 6.55
CA ALA A 31 -8.77 -7.06 7.27
C ALA A 31 -9.93 -6.37 8.01
N LYS A 32 -9.67 -5.86 9.20
CA LYS A 32 -10.64 -5.14 10.02
C LYS A 32 -10.40 -3.64 9.99
N GLY A 33 -9.14 -3.19 10.02
CA GLY A 33 -8.82 -1.76 10.04
C GLY A 33 -9.27 -1.04 11.31
N ASP A 34 -9.37 -1.77 12.43
CA ASP A 34 -9.85 -1.29 13.73
C ASP A 34 -8.73 -0.69 14.62
N GLY A 35 -7.49 -0.68 14.13
CA GLY A 35 -6.31 -0.18 14.83
C GLY A 35 -5.72 -1.12 15.87
N ALA A 36 -6.34 -2.28 16.11
CA ALA A 36 -5.96 -3.24 17.14
C ALA A 36 -5.70 -4.64 16.59
N SER A 37 -6.53 -5.12 15.69
CA SER A 37 -6.37 -6.41 15.03
C SER A 37 -5.24 -6.38 14.02
N ASP A 38 -4.47 -7.45 13.98
CA ASP A 38 -3.43 -7.65 12.99
C ASP A 38 -4.04 -7.98 11.62
N ASP A 39 -3.86 -7.09 10.66
CA ASP A 39 -4.42 -7.17 9.31
C ASP A 39 -3.40 -7.75 8.29
N THR A 40 -2.20 -8.10 8.74
CA THR A 40 -1.07 -8.52 7.89
C THR A 40 -1.44 -9.64 6.91
N LEU A 41 -2.13 -10.68 7.38
CA LEU A 41 -2.47 -11.83 6.55
C LEU A 41 -3.42 -11.49 5.39
N ALA A 42 -4.31 -10.51 5.58
CA ALA A 42 -5.20 -10.07 4.52
C ALA A 42 -4.41 -9.39 3.39
N PHE A 43 -3.44 -8.53 3.75
CA PHE A 43 -2.57 -7.86 2.79
C PHE A 43 -1.61 -8.83 2.10
N GLN A 44 -1.00 -9.75 2.84
CA GLN A 44 -0.15 -10.80 2.24
C GLN A 44 -0.95 -11.72 1.33
N GLY A 45 -2.19 -12.06 1.71
CA GLY A 45 -3.11 -12.84 0.88
C GLY A 45 -3.43 -12.14 -0.45
N ALA A 46 -3.76 -10.85 -0.40
CA ALA A 46 -4.00 -10.03 -1.58
C ALA A 46 -2.76 -9.96 -2.51
N ALA A 47 -1.59 -9.72 -1.91
CA ALA A 47 -0.33 -9.65 -2.64
C ALA A 47 0.03 -10.99 -3.31
N LYS A 48 -0.15 -12.10 -2.58
CA LYS A 48 0.10 -13.46 -3.07
C LYS A 48 -0.87 -13.86 -4.19
N ALA A 49 -2.13 -13.42 -4.11
CA ALA A 49 -3.12 -13.63 -5.15
C ALA A 49 -2.84 -12.81 -6.42
N GLY A 50 -1.94 -11.81 -6.35
CA GLY A 50 -1.59 -10.96 -7.49
C GLY A 50 -2.73 -10.06 -7.93
N LEU A 51 -3.56 -9.59 -6.99
CA LEU A 51 -4.69 -8.72 -7.31
C LEU A 51 -4.19 -7.41 -7.95
N PRO A 52 -4.68 -7.05 -9.16
CA PRO A 52 -4.15 -5.90 -9.90
C PRO A 52 -4.56 -4.56 -9.27
N CYS A 53 -5.67 -4.53 -8.54
CA CYS A 53 -6.18 -3.37 -7.81
C CYS A 53 -6.55 -3.82 -6.41
N LEU A 54 -6.15 -3.05 -5.40
CA LEU A 54 -6.48 -3.33 -4.01
C LEU A 54 -6.95 -2.04 -3.35
N TYR A 55 -8.20 -2.06 -2.88
CA TYR A 55 -8.76 -0.95 -2.13
C TYR A 55 -8.57 -1.13 -0.64
N VAL A 56 -8.09 -0.07 0.02
CA VAL A 56 -7.97 0.04 1.46
C VAL A 56 -8.98 1.08 1.93
N PRO A 57 -10.14 0.67 2.49
CA PRO A 57 -11.10 1.61 3.05
C PRO A 57 -10.50 2.45 4.18
N GLU A 58 -11.24 3.46 4.64
CA GLU A 58 -10.88 4.18 5.86
C GLU A 58 -10.71 3.20 7.05
N GLY A 59 -9.77 3.50 7.93
CA GLY A 59 -9.40 2.64 9.04
C GLY A 59 -7.91 2.70 9.36
N VAL A 60 -7.55 2.11 10.49
CA VAL A 60 -6.16 1.94 10.92
C VAL A 60 -5.83 0.45 10.83
N TYR A 61 -4.96 0.07 9.92
CA TYR A 61 -4.61 -1.33 9.67
C TYR A 61 -3.27 -1.63 10.32
N VAL A 62 -3.25 -2.59 11.23
CA VAL A 62 -2.02 -2.97 11.93
C VAL A 62 -1.28 -4.01 11.11
N LEU A 63 -0.02 -3.73 10.81
CA LEU A 63 0.88 -4.63 10.10
C LEU A 63 2.01 -5.05 11.03
N SER A 64 2.01 -6.34 11.38
CA SER A 64 2.99 -7.04 12.21
C SER A 64 4.04 -7.78 11.37
N ASP A 65 3.98 -7.69 10.04
CA ASP A 65 5.03 -8.18 9.15
C ASP A 65 5.05 -7.39 7.82
N THR A 66 6.07 -7.65 7.02
CA THR A 66 6.30 -7.05 5.71
C THR A 66 5.32 -7.58 4.67
N ILE A 67 4.84 -6.69 3.80
CA ILE A 67 4.00 -7.04 2.65
C ILE A 67 4.83 -6.89 1.37
N ARG A 68 5.00 -7.98 0.62
CA ARG A 68 5.77 -7.99 -0.63
C ARG A 68 4.84 -8.12 -1.83
N PHE A 69 4.83 -7.10 -2.67
CA PHE A 69 4.13 -7.11 -3.95
C PHE A 69 5.12 -7.48 -5.07
N THR A 70 5.00 -8.71 -5.56
CA THR A 70 5.83 -9.26 -6.65
C THR A 70 5.20 -9.08 -8.04
N SER A 71 3.93 -8.70 -8.09
CA SER A 71 3.18 -8.42 -9.32
C SER A 71 2.76 -6.95 -9.36
N PRO A 72 2.49 -6.37 -10.55
CA PRO A 72 1.94 -5.03 -10.67
C PRO A 72 0.68 -4.87 -9.83
N VAL A 73 0.62 -3.81 -9.01
CA VAL A 73 -0.51 -3.56 -8.13
C VAL A 73 -0.86 -2.08 -8.09
N ARG A 74 -2.16 -1.78 -8.06
CA ARG A 74 -2.70 -0.46 -7.72
C ARG A 74 -3.28 -0.52 -6.32
N LEU A 75 -2.49 -0.15 -5.32
CA LEU A 75 -2.91 -0.08 -3.93
C LEU A 75 -3.41 1.33 -3.61
N VAL A 76 -4.70 1.45 -3.31
CA VAL A 76 -5.37 2.74 -3.18
C VAL A 76 -6.11 2.84 -1.86
N GLY A 77 -5.78 3.86 -1.07
CA GLY A 77 -6.53 4.20 0.14
C GLY A 77 -7.72 5.14 -0.11
N ALA A 78 -8.59 5.29 0.90
CA ALA A 78 -9.66 6.28 0.90
C ALA A 78 -9.14 7.72 1.08
N GLY A 79 -7.90 7.88 1.56
CA GLY A 79 -7.24 9.16 1.80
C GLY A 79 -6.07 9.00 2.77
N SER A 80 -5.01 9.81 2.63
CA SER A 80 -3.77 9.66 3.41
C SER A 80 -3.93 9.87 4.92
N ASN A 81 -5.01 10.51 5.36
CA ASN A 81 -5.36 10.64 6.77
C ASN A 81 -6.52 9.73 7.20
N LEU A 82 -7.11 8.97 6.26
CA LEU A 82 -8.27 8.10 6.48
C LEU A 82 -7.87 6.63 6.49
N SER A 83 -7.03 6.20 5.55
CA SER A 83 -6.53 4.83 5.43
C SER A 83 -5.08 4.80 5.89
N VAL A 84 -4.86 4.42 7.15
CA VAL A 84 -3.55 4.45 7.79
C VAL A 84 -3.02 3.05 7.98
N LEU A 85 -1.88 2.73 7.37
CA LEU A 85 -1.13 1.52 7.65
C LEU A 85 -0.18 1.80 8.82
N ARG A 86 -0.39 1.11 9.93
CA ARG A 86 0.38 1.25 11.16
C ARG A 86 1.24 0.01 11.35
N THR A 87 2.50 0.20 11.71
CA THR A 87 3.37 -0.94 12.05
C THR A 87 3.36 -1.19 13.55
N GLU A 88 3.62 -2.43 13.93
CA GLU A 88 3.80 -2.80 15.33
C GLU A 88 5.27 -2.69 15.79
N LEU A 89 5.43 -2.58 17.12
CA LEU A 89 6.67 -2.47 17.87
C LEU A 89 7.46 -3.78 17.68
N ASP A 90 8.63 -3.68 17.03
CA ASP A 90 9.58 -4.77 16.82
C ASP A 90 9.15 -5.90 15.88
N LEU A 91 9.15 -5.61 14.58
CA LEU A 91 9.48 -6.67 13.62
C LEU A 91 10.91 -7.15 13.93
N PRO A 92 11.22 -8.46 13.95
CA PRO A 92 12.60 -8.92 14.02
C PRO A 92 13.37 -8.20 12.92
N VAL A 93 14.49 -7.55 13.27
CA VAL A 93 15.30 -6.66 12.40
C VAL A 93 15.28 -7.18 10.97
N GLN A 94 14.39 -6.61 10.16
CA GLN A 94 14.24 -7.01 8.78
C GLN A 94 15.44 -6.43 8.03
N VAL A 95 16.07 -7.24 7.18
CA VAL A 95 17.16 -6.81 6.30
C VAL A 95 16.70 -5.64 5.41
N ASP A 96 15.40 -5.62 5.14
CA ASP A 96 14.66 -4.56 4.48
C ASP A 96 13.88 -3.73 5.50
N LYS A 97 14.31 -2.49 5.74
CA LYS A 97 13.64 -1.55 6.65
C LYS A 97 12.27 -1.05 6.15
N ALA A 98 11.84 -1.52 4.97
CA ALA A 98 10.60 -1.15 4.31
C ALA A 98 9.44 -2.08 4.67
N LYS A 99 8.25 -1.53 4.89
CA LYS A 99 7.05 -2.33 5.25
C LYS A 99 6.28 -2.83 4.04
N LEU A 100 6.16 -2.00 3.01
CA LEU A 100 5.70 -2.40 1.70
C LEU A 100 6.90 -2.55 0.79
N ILE A 101 7.17 -3.77 0.33
CA ILE A 101 8.23 -4.06 -0.62
C ILE A 101 7.62 -4.20 -2.01
N LEU A 102 8.01 -3.31 -2.92
CA LEU A 102 7.58 -3.31 -4.30
C LEU A 102 8.68 -3.92 -5.17
N CYS A 103 8.35 -5.01 -5.85
CA CYS A 103 9.23 -5.71 -6.79
C CYS A 103 8.63 -5.84 -8.20
N GLY A 104 7.37 -5.45 -8.38
CA GLY A 104 6.70 -5.40 -9.68
C GLY A 104 6.91 -4.06 -10.38
N SER A 105 6.86 -4.06 -11.70
CA SER A 105 6.71 -2.83 -12.51
C SER A 105 5.25 -2.34 -12.51
N ASP A 106 5.00 -1.15 -13.04
CA ASP A 106 3.64 -0.58 -13.23
C ASP A 106 2.81 -0.51 -11.94
N THR A 107 3.49 -0.23 -10.83
CA THR A 107 2.88 -0.24 -9.50
C THR A 107 2.50 1.17 -9.06
N LEU A 108 1.29 1.30 -8.53
CA LEU A 108 0.77 2.56 -8.00
C LEU A 108 0.42 2.39 -6.52
N ILE A 109 1.00 3.22 -5.67
CA ILE A 109 0.59 3.38 -4.27
C ILE A 109 0.01 4.78 -4.11
N ALA A 110 -1.27 4.87 -3.74
CA ALA A 110 -1.94 6.15 -3.65
C ALA A 110 -2.84 6.29 -2.43
N HIS A 111 -2.95 7.53 -1.92
CA HIS A 111 -3.94 7.91 -0.90
C HIS A 111 -3.83 7.14 0.43
N LEU A 112 -2.60 6.80 0.84
CA LEU A 112 -2.35 6.07 2.08
C LEU A 112 -1.54 6.87 3.09
N GLY A 113 -1.91 6.73 4.35
CA GLY A 113 -1.12 7.17 5.49
C GLY A 113 -0.25 6.03 6.00
N PHE A 114 0.96 6.36 6.43
CA PHE A 114 1.88 5.40 7.03
C PHE A 114 2.30 5.89 8.42
N ARG A 115 2.05 5.07 9.43
CA ARG A 115 2.52 5.31 10.80
C ARG A 115 3.51 4.21 11.17
N LEU A 116 4.77 4.52 11.02
CA LEU A 116 5.85 3.61 11.36
C LEU A 116 6.15 3.72 12.85
N HIS A 117 6.25 2.58 13.52
CA HIS A 117 6.63 2.49 14.90
C HIS A 117 8.06 3.02 15.10
N ASN A 118 9.00 2.52 14.28
CA ASN A 118 10.39 2.95 14.30
C ASN A 118 10.59 4.11 13.30
N PRO A 119 11.06 5.29 13.74
CA PRO A 119 11.28 6.43 12.85
C PRO A 119 12.44 6.22 11.87
N GLY A 120 13.30 5.21 12.11
CA GLY A 120 14.37 4.82 11.19
C GLY A 120 13.94 3.85 10.08
N ASP A 121 12.67 3.43 10.07
CA ASP A 121 12.09 2.55 9.05
C ASP A 121 11.55 3.36 7.86
N TYR A 122 11.30 2.65 6.76
CA TYR A 122 10.65 3.19 5.58
C TYR A 122 9.27 2.57 5.40
N ALA A 123 8.31 3.36 4.92
CA ALA A 123 6.98 2.85 4.63
C ALA A 123 6.98 1.99 3.37
N ILE A 124 7.59 2.49 2.31
CA ILE A 124 7.65 1.84 1.00
C ILE A 124 9.11 1.67 0.60
N GLY A 125 9.47 0.47 0.19
CA GLY A 125 10.76 0.15 -0.41
C GLY A 125 10.54 -0.34 -1.83
N VAL A 126 11.14 0.34 -2.79
CA VAL A 126 11.14 -0.09 -4.19
C VAL A 126 12.45 -0.83 -4.43
N TYR A 127 12.44 -2.07 -4.95
CA TYR A 127 13.62 -2.95 -5.06
C TYR A 127 13.98 -3.31 -6.52
N HIS A 128 15.18 -3.91 -6.73
CA HIS A 128 15.77 -4.13 -8.06
C HIS A 128 14.81 -4.84 -9.04
N GLY A 129 14.76 -4.34 -10.27
CA GLY A 129 13.89 -4.86 -11.34
C GLY A 129 12.52 -4.17 -11.44
N SER A 130 12.18 -3.28 -10.50
CA SER A 130 10.93 -2.50 -10.55
C SER A 130 11.10 -1.24 -11.41
N HIS A 131 10.15 -0.99 -12.31
CA HIS A 131 10.08 0.19 -13.19
C HIS A 131 8.67 0.79 -13.14
N ASP A 132 8.51 2.08 -13.44
CA ASP A 132 7.20 2.76 -13.47
C ASP A 132 6.44 2.62 -12.14
N VAL A 133 7.13 2.92 -11.05
CA VAL A 133 6.53 2.96 -9.71
C VAL A 133 6.10 4.37 -9.41
N THR A 134 4.81 4.54 -9.15
CA THR A 134 4.21 5.82 -8.76
C THR A 134 3.76 5.73 -7.30
N VAL A 135 4.29 6.60 -6.45
CA VAL A 135 3.78 6.84 -5.10
C VAL A 135 3.19 8.23 -5.11
N THR A 136 1.90 8.40 -4.86
CA THR A 136 1.28 9.74 -4.93
C THR A 136 0.26 9.95 -3.83
N ARG A 137 0.18 11.16 -3.28
CA ARG A 137 -0.77 11.49 -2.20
C ARG A 137 -0.66 10.53 -1.02
N CYS A 138 0.55 10.06 -0.75
CA CYS A 138 0.86 9.27 0.42
C CYS A 138 1.58 10.14 1.45
N HIS A 139 1.41 9.84 2.73
CA HIS A 139 2.00 10.62 3.81
C HIS A 139 2.54 9.70 4.89
N ALA A 140 3.83 9.84 5.21
CA ALA A 140 4.40 9.23 6.39
C ALA A 140 4.16 10.15 7.59
N ILE A 141 3.30 9.70 8.50
CA ILE A 141 3.01 10.37 9.77
C ILE A 141 4.23 10.26 10.70
N SER A 142 4.99 9.18 10.58
CA SER A 142 6.25 8.93 11.28
C SER A 142 7.20 8.09 10.41
N GLY A 143 8.50 8.34 10.55
CA GLY A 143 9.55 7.75 9.73
C GLY A 143 9.60 8.30 8.30
N ALA A 144 10.26 7.59 7.38
CA ALA A 144 10.44 8.01 6.00
C ALA A 144 9.43 7.33 5.06
N LEU A 145 8.91 8.07 4.07
CA LEU A 145 7.86 7.55 3.18
C LEU A 145 8.40 6.51 2.18
N VAL A 146 9.52 6.79 1.51
CA VAL A 146 10.04 5.90 0.47
C VAL A 146 11.55 5.71 0.61
N GLN A 147 12.00 4.47 0.39
CA GLN A 147 13.37 4.12 0.07
C GLN A 147 13.44 3.56 -1.36
N ALA A 148 14.33 4.11 -2.17
CA ALA A 148 14.66 3.59 -3.49
C ALA A 148 16.20 3.54 -3.65
N ASN A 149 16.69 2.57 -4.42
CA ASN A 149 18.09 2.58 -4.85
C ASN A 149 18.23 3.60 -5.99
N ALA A 150 19.43 4.18 -6.14
CA ALA A 150 19.72 5.33 -7.00
C ALA A 150 19.33 5.20 -8.49
N ASP A 151 19.00 3.98 -8.95
CA ASP A 151 18.78 3.66 -10.36
C ASP A 151 17.29 3.52 -10.74
N LYS A 152 16.37 3.95 -9.87
CA LYS A 152 14.93 3.63 -9.99
C LYS A 152 14.10 4.78 -10.55
N TRP A 153 13.26 4.46 -11.53
CA TRP A 153 12.24 5.33 -12.11
C TRP A 153 11.04 5.44 -11.16
N LEU A 154 11.25 6.19 -10.07
CA LEU A 154 10.27 6.45 -9.03
C LEU A 154 9.72 7.87 -9.18
N THR A 155 8.40 7.99 -9.28
CA THR A 155 7.70 9.27 -9.14
C THR A 155 7.07 9.33 -7.75
N VAL A 156 7.48 10.31 -6.92
CA VAL A 156 6.94 10.59 -5.57
C VAL A 156 6.15 11.90 -5.56
#